data_AF-A0A942SK12-F1
#
_entry.id   AF-A0A942SK12-F1
#
_cell.length_a   1.000
_cell.length_b   1.000
_cell.length_c   1.000
_cell.angle_alpha   90.00
_cell.angle_beta   90.00
_cell.angle_gamma   90.00
#
_symmetry.space_group_name_H-M   'P 1'
#
loop_
_entity.id
_entity.type
_entity.pdbx_description
1 polymer ?
#
loop_
_entity_poly.entity_id
_entity_poly.type
_entity_poly.pdbx_seq_one_letter_code
_entity_poly.pdbx_strand_id
1 'polypeptide(L)'
;MLKKIVPLLLLWIGCFLPSCSRQILTVQTEYLCHENLASYHVRTPDPLLENPPIGQRLLISWQLPPSIRDTQDLTLHIELLFRDHTKETKVVPIQQKTGTYAYALLNADYSNKKGILTYKVQLALNNQILEEWRHQLWVELITLDEDKENKKSVRDFSF
;
A
#
# COMPACT_ATOMS: atom_id res chain seq x y z
N MET A 1 -19.13 -32.84 -44.33
CA MET A 1 -17.82 -32.26 -43.95
C MET A 1 -17.82 -31.50 -42.60
N LEU A 2 -18.85 -31.66 -41.74
CA LEU A 2 -19.03 -30.86 -40.52
C LEU A 2 -18.47 -31.49 -39.22
N LYS A 3 -17.78 -32.64 -39.29
CA LYS A 3 -17.33 -33.40 -38.10
C LYS A 3 -15.89 -33.11 -37.66
N LYS A 4 -15.09 -32.38 -38.45
CA LYS A 4 -13.67 -32.09 -38.16
C LYS A 4 -13.41 -30.71 -37.54
N ILE A 5 -14.40 -29.83 -37.46
CA ILE A 5 -14.24 -28.44 -36.96
C ILE A 5 -14.41 -28.38 -35.42
N VAL A 6 -15.23 -29.27 -34.86
CA VAL A 6 -15.54 -29.33 -33.41
C VAL A 6 -14.32 -29.59 -32.51
N PRO A 7 -13.38 -30.50 -32.81
CA PRO A 7 -12.23 -30.72 -31.93
C PRO A 7 -11.20 -29.58 -31.96
N LEU A 8 -11.17 -28.78 -33.03
CA LEU A 8 -10.28 -27.62 -33.13
C LEU A 8 -10.75 -26.45 -32.24
N LEU A 9 -12.08 -26.31 -32.08
CA LEU A 9 -12.68 -25.23 -31.29
C LEU A 9 -12.54 -25.47 -29.77
N LEU A 10 -12.54 -26.74 -29.34
CA LEU A 10 -12.27 -27.15 -27.95
C LEU A 10 -10.80 -26.92 -27.54
N LEU A 11 -9.84 -27.04 -28.47
CA LEU A 11 -8.43 -26.77 -28.22
C LEU A 11 -8.17 -25.26 -27.99
N TRP A 12 -8.94 -24.39 -28.65
CA TRP A 12 -8.83 -22.93 -28.52
C TRP A 12 -9.40 -22.41 -27.19
N ILE A 13 -10.48 -23.03 -26.70
CA ILE A 13 -11.11 -22.66 -25.42
C ILE A 13 -10.24 -23.04 -24.21
N GLY A 14 -9.42 -24.08 -24.31
CA GLY A 14 -8.48 -24.48 -23.26
C GLY A 14 -7.32 -23.51 -23.00
N CYS A 15 -7.01 -22.62 -23.96
CA CYS A 15 -5.91 -21.65 -23.84
C CYS A 15 -6.30 -20.35 -23.10
N PHE A 16 -7.58 -20.17 -22.74
CA PHE A 16 -8.07 -19.01 -21.98
C PHE A 16 -8.26 -19.32 -20.48
N LEU A 17 -7.53 -20.29 -19.93
CA LEU A 17 -7.47 -20.43 -18.48
C LEU A 17 -6.71 -19.22 -17.92
N PRO A 18 -7.34 -18.37 -17.10
CA PRO A 18 -6.67 -17.21 -16.55
C PRO A 18 -5.49 -17.68 -15.70
N SER A 19 -4.31 -17.18 -16.02
CA SER A 19 -3.14 -17.30 -15.15
C SER A 19 -3.49 -16.63 -13.83
N CYS A 20 -3.83 -17.44 -12.83
CA CYS A 20 -4.11 -16.95 -11.49
C CYS A 20 -2.77 -16.60 -10.84
N SER A 21 -2.26 -15.39 -11.11
CA SER A 21 -1.10 -14.87 -10.41
C SER A 21 -1.49 -14.68 -8.94
N ARG A 22 -0.84 -15.41 -8.03
CA ARG A 22 -0.97 -15.15 -6.59
C ARG A 22 -0.34 -13.80 -6.30
N GLN A 23 -1.17 -12.86 -5.90
CA GLN A 23 -0.74 -11.57 -5.37
C GLN A 23 -0.07 -11.80 -4.00
N ILE A 24 1.17 -11.32 -3.83
CA ILE A 24 1.94 -11.50 -2.60
C ILE A 24 1.54 -10.44 -1.59
N LEU A 25 1.22 -9.22 -2.04
CA LEU A 25 0.92 -8.06 -1.21
C LEU A 25 -0.47 -7.50 -1.52
N THR A 26 -1.33 -7.39 -0.50
CA THR A 26 -2.67 -6.81 -0.61
C THR A 26 -2.81 -5.66 0.37
N VAL A 27 -3.34 -4.52 -0.09
CA VAL A 27 -3.57 -3.35 0.74
C VAL A 27 -5.03 -2.90 0.67
N GLN A 28 -5.66 -2.78 1.82
CA GLN A 28 -7.06 -2.35 1.97
C GLN A 28 -7.15 -1.16 2.92
N THR A 29 -7.96 -0.17 2.56
CA THR A 29 -8.31 0.93 3.45
C THR A 29 -9.66 0.67 4.08
N GLU A 30 -9.75 0.81 5.39
CA GLU A 30 -10.98 0.70 6.17
C GLU A 30 -11.24 2.01 6.91
N TYR A 31 -12.51 2.39 6.97
CA TYR A 31 -12.96 3.52 7.78
C TYR A 31 -13.49 2.99 9.11
N LEU A 32 -13.17 3.70 10.17
CA LEU A 32 -13.61 3.40 11.52
C LEU A 32 -14.53 4.53 11.97
N CYS A 33 -15.77 4.17 12.27
CA CYS A 33 -16.79 5.05 12.81
C CYS A 33 -17.83 4.19 13.55
N HIS A 34 -18.78 4.85 14.19
CA HIS A 34 -19.83 4.22 14.98
C HIS A 34 -20.60 3.15 14.18
N GLU A 35 -20.95 3.45 12.94
CA GLU A 35 -21.76 2.58 12.08
C GLU A 35 -20.98 1.36 11.58
N ASN A 36 -19.65 1.38 11.63
CA ASN A 36 -18.80 0.27 11.22
C ASN A 36 -18.58 -0.76 12.35
N LEU A 37 -19.08 -0.50 13.56
CA LEU A 37 -18.96 -1.42 14.69
C LEU A 37 -20.00 -2.55 14.56
N ALA A 38 -19.56 -3.80 14.72
CA ALA A 38 -20.47 -4.95 14.69
C ALA A 38 -21.56 -4.84 15.77
N SER A 39 -21.19 -4.37 16.96
CA SER A 39 -22.07 -4.16 18.12
C SER A 39 -23.21 -3.18 17.84
N TYR A 40 -22.98 -2.17 16.98
CA TYR A 40 -24.02 -1.24 16.52
C TYR A 40 -25.15 -1.99 15.79
N HIS A 41 -24.80 -2.92 14.88
CA HIS A 41 -25.77 -3.67 14.11
C HIS A 41 -26.51 -4.75 14.90
N VAL A 42 -25.81 -5.41 15.84
CA VAL A 42 -26.40 -6.47 16.68
C VAL A 42 -27.00 -5.94 17.98
N ARG A 43 -27.00 -4.61 18.18
CA ARG A 43 -27.55 -3.91 19.37
C ARG A 43 -27.06 -4.53 20.69
N THR A 44 -25.79 -4.91 20.73
CA THR A 44 -25.16 -5.48 21.92
C THR A 44 -24.54 -4.34 22.73
N PRO A 45 -24.71 -4.31 24.06
CA PRO A 45 -24.06 -3.31 24.90
C PRO A 45 -22.55 -3.46 24.81
N ASP A 46 -21.90 -2.48 24.18
CA ASP A 46 -20.46 -2.44 23.94
C ASP A 46 -19.94 -1.05 24.37
N PRO A 47 -18.98 -0.96 25.31
CA PRO A 47 -18.38 0.31 25.73
C PRO A 47 -17.83 1.15 24.57
N LEU A 48 -17.42 0.52 23.46
CA LEU A 48 -16.95 1.23 22.27
C LEU A 48 -18.07 1.96 21.53
N LEU A 49 -19.35 1.63 21.78
CA LEU A 49 -20.47 2.41 21.22
C LEU A 49 -20.66 3.75 21.92
N GLU A 50 -20.26 3.88 23.18
CA GLU A 50 -20.38 5.13 23.94
C GLU A 50 -19.39 6.18 23.45
N ASN A 51 -18.18 5.76 23.06
CA ASN A 51 -17.16 6.63 22.48
C ASN A 51 -16.43 5.91 21.33
N PRO A 52 -17.05 5.84 20.14
CA PRO A 52 -16.51 5.07 19.03
C PRO A 52 -15.23 5.72 18.48
N PRO A 53 -14.21 4.92 18.12
CA PRO A 53 -13.05 5.46 17.45
C PRO A 53 -13.45 5.98 16.07
N ILE A 54 -12.96 7.17 15.73
CA ILE A 54 -13.17 7.77 14.41
C ILE A 54 -11.83 7.80 13.69
N GLY A 55 -11.78 7.25 12.48
CA GLY A 55 -10.59 7.38 11.66
C GLY A 55 -10.50 6.41 10.49
N GLN A 56 -9.26 6.09 10.13
CA GLN A 56 -8.94 5.22 9.01
C GLN A 56 -7.86 4.22 9.41
N ARG A 57 -7.91 3.04 8.79
CA ARG A 57 -6.92 1.99 8.94
C ARG A 57 -6.48 1.49 7.58
N LEU A 58 -5.17 1.34 7.40
CA LEU A 58 -4.57 0.68 6.26
C LEU A 58 -4.16 -0.72 6.68
N LEU A 59 -4.84 -1.73 6.14
CA LEU A 59 -4.52 -3.13 6.31
C LEU A 59 -3.61 -3.58 5.18
N ILE A 60 -2.40 -4.03 5.54
CA ILE A 60 -1.38 -4.49 4.62
C ILE A 60 -1.14 -5.96 4.91
N SER A 61 -1.64 -6.82 4.05
CA SER A 61 -1.50 -8.26 4.18
C SER A 61 -0.49 -8.78 3.17
N TRP A 62 0.33 -9.73 3.59
CA TRP A 62 1.27 -10.41 2.69
C TRP A 62 1.17 -11.92 2.82
N GLN A 63 1.50 -12.61 1.73
CA GLN A 63 1.61 -14.05 1.67
C GLN A 63 2.73 -14.45 0.70
N LEU A 64 3.91 -14.74 1.25
CA LEU A 64 5.08 -15.14 0.47
C LEU A 64 4.88 -16.52 -0.18
N PRO A 65 5.31 -16.70 -1.44
CA PRO A 65 5.31 -17.99 -2.08
C PRO A 65 6.30 -18.96 -1.40
N PRO A 66 6.07 -20.29 -1.47
CA PRO A 66 6.96 -21.28 -0.88
C PRO A 66 8.40 -21.27 -1.42
N SER A 67 8.61 -20.66 -2.60
CA SER A 67 9.94 -20.48 -3.20
C SER A 67 10.86 -19.61 -2.34
N ILE A 68 10.30 -18.67 -1.57
CA ILE A 68 11.06 -17.84 -0.63
C ILE A 68 11.19 -18.62 0.67
N ARG A 69 12.39 -19.18 0.87
CA ARG A 69 12.70 -19.99 2.06
C ARG A 69 13.08 -19.12 3.24
N ASP A 70 13.90 -18.11 2.98
CA ASP A 70 14.43 -17.19 3.96
C ASP A 70 13.56 -15.94 4.08
N THR A 71 13.34 -15.52 5.32
CA THR A 71 12.66 -14.27 5.68
C THR A 71 13.55 -13.34 6.48
N GLN A 72 14.85 -13.65 6.57
CA GLN A 72 15.86 -12.70 7.04
C GLN A 72 15.78 -11.45 6.16
N ASP A 73 15.76 -10.28 6.82
CA ASP A 73 15.70 -8.96 6.18
C ASP A 73 14.50 -8.72 5.27
N LEU A 74 13.35 -9.34 5.59
CA LEU A 74 12.06 -8.98 4.99
C LEU A 74 11.51 -7.71 5.66
N THR A 75 11.21 -6.69 4.86
CA THR A 75 10.74 -5.38 5.35
C THR A 75 9.54 -4.89 4.54
N LEU A 76 8.59 -4.25 5.25
CA LEU A 76 7.54 -3.44 4.64
C LEU A 76 7.94 -1.97 4.70
N HIS A 77 8.06 -1.34 3.54
CA HIS A 77 8.22 0.10 3.41
C HIS A 77 6.87 0.70 3.09
N ILE A 78 6.39 1.57 3.97
CA ILE A 78 5.07 2.18 3.89
C ILE A 78 5.27 3.68 3.81
N GLU A 79 4.87 4.28 2.70
CA GLU A 79 4.85 5.73 2.52
C GLU A 79 3.41 6.21 2.48
N LEU A 80 3.10 7.16 3.34
CA LEU A 80 1.78 7.75 3.50
C LEU A 80 1.87 9.24 3.17
N LEU A 81 0.92 9.72 2.37
CA LEU A 81 0.65 11.13 2.21
C LEU A 81 -0.72 11.41 2.81
N PHE A 82 -0.79 12.37 3.72
CA PHE A 82 -2.02 12.76 4.38
C PHE A 82 -2.67 13.95 3.68
N ARG A 83 -3.95 14.21 4.01
CA ARG A 83 -4.71 15.32 3.41
C ARG A 83 -4.26 16.69 3.88
N ASP A 84 -3.48 16.77 4.96
CA ASP A 84 -2.77 17.98 5.38
C ASP A 84 -1.44 18.19 4.62
N HIS A 85 -1.15 17.37 3.61
CA HIS A 85 0.08 17.35 2.81
C HIS A 85 1.34 16.93 3.57
N THR A 86 1.22 16.40 4.79
CA THR A 86 2.35 15.80 5.50
C THR A 86 2.62 14.41 4.97
N LYS A 87 3.90 14.03 4.98
CA LYS A 87 4.38 12.70 4.57
C LYS A 87 4.90 11.93 5.78
N GLU A 88 4.62 10.63 5.81
CA GLU A 88 5.17 9.72 6.80
C GLU A 88 5.68 8.46 6.13
N THR A 89 6.88 8.03 6.54
CA THR A 89 7.50 6.81 6.04
C THR A 89 7.75 5.88 7.22
N LYS A 90 7.29 4.63 7.10
CA LYS A 90 7.56 3.57 8.07
C LYS A 90 8.27 2.41 7.39
N VAL A 91 9.22 1.84 8.12
CA VAL A 91 9.87 0.58 7.74
C VAL A 91 9.57 -0.42 8.86
N VAL A 92 8.87 -1.50 8.52
CA VAL A 92 8.44 -2.52 9.46
C VAL A 92 9.17 -3.83 9.13
N PRO A 93 10.02 -4.35 10.03
CA PRO A 93 10.63 -5.66 9.83
C PRO A 93 9.57 -6.75 9.99
N ILE A 94 9.57 -7.72 9.08
CA ILE A 94 8.69 -8.88 9.11
C ILE A 94 9.52 -10.14 9.35
N GLN A 95 9.04 -11.01 10.24
CA GLN A 95 9.68 -12.31 10.51
C GLN A 95 8.89 -13.49 9.94
N GLN A 96 7.64 -13.27 9.53
CA GLN A 96 6.70 -14.31 9.13
C GLN A 96 6.38 -14.24 7.63
N LYS A 97 6.22 -15.41 7.00
CA LYS A 97 5.91 -15.52 5.56
C LYS A 97 4.52 -15.00 5.19
N THR A 98 3.61 -15.03 6.14
CA THR A 98 2.24 -14.54 5.97
C THR A 98 1.91 -13.69 7.18
N GLY A 99 1.19 -12.60 6.97
CA GLY A 99 0.73 -11.75 8.07
C GLY A 99 -0.03 -10.54 7.58
N THR A 100 -0.50 -9.77 8.54
CA THR A 100 -1.19 -8.50 8.30
C THR A 100 -0.62 -7.46 9.24
N TYR A 101 -0.24 -6.32 8.70
CA TYR A 101 0.12 -5.12 9.43
C TYR A 101 -1.00 -4.09 9.30
N ALA A 102 -1.35 -3.48 10.42
CA ALA A 102 -2.39 -2.46 10.47
C ALA A 102 -1.77 -1.11 10.85
N TYR A 103 -1.78 -0.17 9.91
CA TYR A 103 -1.52 1.23 10.23
C TYR A 103 -2.83 1.91 10.58
N ALA A 104 -2.98 2.41 11.81
CA ALA A 104 -4.19 3.07 12.27
C ALA A 104 -3.94 4.58 12.43
N LEU A 105 -4.85 5.38 11.87
CA LEU A 105 -4.92 6.82 12.02
C LEU A 105 -6.26 7.16 12.67
N LEU A 106 -6.26 7.44 13.97
CA LEU A 106 -7.48 7.53 14.79
C LEU A 106 -7.59 8.88 15.50
N ASN A 107 -8.83 9.25 15.83
CA ASN A 107 -9.21 10.33 16.75
C ASN A 107 -8.47 11.65 16.45
N ALA A 108 -7.64 12.12 17.38
CA ALA A 108 -6.90 13.37 17.27
C ALA A 108 -5.96 13.38 16.05
N ASP A 109 -5.23 12.29 15.81
CA ASP A 109 -4.32 12.20 14.66
C ASP A 109 -5.10 12.24 13.34
N TYR A 110 -6.25 11.56 13.29
CA TYR A 110 -7.14 11.60 12.13
C TYR A 110 -7.68 13.01 11.88
N SER A 111 -8.08 13.72 12.94
CA SER A 111 -8.57 15.09 12.85
C SER A 111 -7.48 16.05 12.37
N ASN A 112 -6.27 15.94 12.93
CA ASN A 112 -5.13 16.79 12.60
C ASN A 112 -4.65 16.57 11.15
N LYS A 113 -4.42 15.30 10.78
CA LYS A 113 -3.92 14.91 9.45
C LYS A 113 -5.01 14.92 8.37
N LYS A 114 -6.28 15.09 8.78
CA LYS A 114 -7.48 15.06 7.93
C LYS A 114 -7.68 13.76 7.14
N GLY A 115 -7.04 12.67 7.58
CA GLY A 115 -7.05 11.37 6.91
C GLY A 115 -5.89 11.14 5.94
N ILE A 116 -5.80 9.90 5.47
CA ILE A 116 -4.87 9.43 4.46
C ILE A 116 -5.37 9.89 3.09
N LEU A 117 -4.53 10.58 2.33
CA LEU A 117 -4.81 11.00 0.96
C LEU A 117 -4.43 9.92 -0.04
N THR A 118 -3.22 9.40 0.07
CA THR A 118 -2.68 8.35 -0.82
C THR A 118 -1.53 7.62 -0.12
N TYR A 119 -1.18 6.46 -0.63
CA TYR A 119 -0.13 5.61 -0.04
C TYR A 119 0.60 4.78 -1.09
N LYS A 120 1.80 4.36 -0.72
CA LYS A 120 2.63 3.39 -1.43
C LYS A 120 3.20 2.40 -0.43
N VAL A 121 3.12 1.12 -0.76
CA VAL A 121 3.63 0.03 0.08
C VAL A 121 4.55 -0.84 -0.75
N GLN A 122 5.74 -1.13 -0.25
CA GLN A 122 6.70 -2.01 -0.88
C GLN A 122 7.07 -3.11 0.10
N LEU A 123 6.99 -4.36 -0.38
CA LEU A 123 7.54 -5.51 0.32
C LEU A 123 8.93 -5.77 -0.25
N ALA A 124 9.96 -5.63 0.59
CA ALA A 124 11.35 -5.84 0.19
C ALA A 124 11.96 -7.01 0.96
N LEU A 125 12.81 -7.78 0.29
CA LEU A 125 13.62 -8.85 0.88
C LEU A 125 15.07 -8.56 0.52
N ASN A 126 15.97 -8.51 1.51
CA ASN A 126 17.38 -8.19 1.29
C ASN A 126 17.57 -6.88 0.50
N ASN A 127 16.75 -5.87 0.80
CA ASN A 127 16.75 -4.56 0.12
C ASN A 127 16.34 -4.61 -1.37
N GLN A 128 15.81 -5.74 -1.85
CA GLN A 128 15.22 -5.89 -3.19
C GLN A 128 13.70 -5.91 -3.09
N ILE A 129 13.03 -5.05 -3.88
CA ILE A 129 11.56 -4.99 -3.91
C ILE A 129 11.01 -6.27 -4.56
N LEU A 130 10.22 -7.02 -3.81
CA LEU A 130 9.51 -8.22 -4.28
C LEU A 130 8.19 -7.84 -4.95
N GLU A 131 7.40 -7.00 -4.27
CA GLU A 131 6.14 -6.48 -4.79
C GLU A 131 5.90 -5.07 -4.26
N GLU A 132 5.18 -4.29 -5.05
CA GLU A 132 4.81 -2.92 -4.74
C GLU A 132 3.32 -2.72 -5.00
N TRP A 133 2.67 -2.04 -4.06
CA TRP A 133 1.28 -1.62 -4.16
C TRP A 133 1.20 -0.10 -4.08
N ARG A 134 0.59 0.52 -5.09
CA ARG A 134 0.36 1.97 -5.14
C ARG A 134 -1.13 2.27 -5.11
N HIS A 135 -1.52 3.22 -4.26
CA HIS A 135 -2.84 3.81 -4.37
C HIS A 135 -2.96 4.56 -5.70
N GLN A 136 -4.16 4.63 -6.27
CA GLN A 136 -4.39 5.18 -7.62
C GLN A 136 -3.99 6.66 -7.75
N LEU A 137 -4.02 7.40 -6.65
CA LEU A 137 -3.64 8.81 -6.59
C LEU A 137 -2.16 9.02 -6.23
N TRP A 138 -1.35 7.95 -6.17
CA TRP A 138 0.06 8.08 -5.85
C TRP A 138 0.84 8.66 -7.03
N VAL A 139 1.65 9.69 -6.75
CA VAL A 139 2.56 10.30 -7.71
C VAL A 139 3.90 10.53 -7.03
N GLU A 140 4.98 10.28 -7.77
CA GLU A 140 6.33 10.61 -7.29
C GLU A 140 6.49 12.13 -7.31
N LEU A 141 6.80 12.72 -6.15
CA LEU A 141 7.02 14.16 -6.05
C LEU A 141 8.35 14.51 -6.71
N ILE A 142 8.29 15.33 -7.77
CA ILE A 142 9.48 15.90 -8.40
C ILE A 142 9.97 17.02 -7.49
N THR A 143 11.08 16.80 -6.80
CA THR A 143 11.80 17.86 -6.09
C THR A 143 12.71 18.54 -7.11
N LEU A 144 12.50 19.82 -7.34
CA LEU A 144 13.45 20.65 -8.07
C LEU A 144 14.51 21.03 -7.05
N ASP A 145 15.68 20.42 -7.14
CA ASP A 145 16.85 20.93 -6.45
C ASP A 145 17.12 22.32 -7.03
N GLU A 146 16.75 23.38 -6.29
CA GLU A 146 17.08 24.74 -6.68
C GLU A 146 18.60 24.84 -6.82
N ASP A 147 19.05 25.08 -8.04
CA ASP A 147 20.45 25.13 -8.47
C ASP A 147 21.31 25.94 -7.49
N LYS A 148 22.01 25.23 -6.60
CA LYS A 148 23.11 25.79 -5.79
C LYS A 148 24.39 25.94 -6.63
N GLU A 149 24.26 26.36 -7.89
CA GLU A 149 25.35 26.60 -8.83
C GLU A 149 25.17 27.94 -9.57
N ASN A 150 25.04 29.04 -8.81
CA ASN A 150 25.33 30.36 -9.39
C ASN A 150 25.93 31.35 -8.38
N LYS A 151 27.05 30.94 -7.76
CA LYS A 151 27.97 31.86 -7.06
C LYS A 151 29.42 31.41 -7.27
N LYS A 152 29.90 31.42 -8.51
CA LYS A 152 31.34 31.50 -8.79
C LYS A 152 31.61 32.26 -10.09
N SER A 153 32.47 33.29 -9.92
CA SER A 153 33.19 34.08 -10.92
C SER A 153 32.40 34.96 -11.89
N VAL A 154 32.09 36.18 -11.43
CA VAL A 154 32.47 37.36 -12.21
C VAL A 154 33.42 38.18 -11.32
N ARG A 155 34.69 37.78 -11.32
CA ARG A 155 35.81 38.65 -10.93
C ARG A 155 36.47 39.12 -12.23
N ASP A 156 36.70 40.42 -12.27
CA ASP A 156 37.76 41.12 -13.02
C ASP A 156 37.82 40.92 -14.53
N PHE A 157 37.26 41.88 -15.26
CA PHE A 157 37.91 42.40 -16.46
C PHE A 157 37.93 43.93 -16.40
N SER A 158 39.08 44.46 -15.99
CA SER A 158 39.53 45.81 -16.27
C SER A 158 40.08 45.85 -17.69
N PHE A 159 39.63 46.82 -18.51
CA PHE A 159 40.41 47.53 -19.52
C PHE A 159 39.81 48.93 -19.68
#